data_AF-A0A7C1KTH6-F1
#
_entry.id   AF-A0A7C1KTH6-F1
#
_cell.length_a   1.000
_cell.length_b   1.000
_cell.length_c   1.000
_cell.angle_alpha   90.00
_cell.angle_beta   90.00
_cell.angle_gamma   90.00
#
_symmetry.space_group_name_H-M   'P 1'
#
loop_
_entity.id
_entity.type
_entity.pdbx_description
1 polymer ?
#
loop_
_entity_poly.entity_id
_entity_poly.type
_entity_poly.pdbx_seq_one_letter_code
_entity_poly.pdbx_strand_id
1 'polypeptide(L)' 'MRNFTEKVKPPRSIFLKWPFGHVLGEPFNVAQQRAVLVHAFRCLYESRLPGEIVDIPFRWRKETYDQYNDLSAIRI' A
#
# COMPACT_ATOMS: atom_id res chain seq x y z
N MET A 1 13.23 7.67 -0.96
CA MET A 1 12.68 6.86 0.15
C MET A 1 12.74 5.37 -0.10
N ARG A 2 12.41 4.86 -1.30
CA ARG A 2 12.52 3.42 -1.64
C ARG A 2 13.86 2.76 -1.25
N ASN A 3 14.98 3.45 -1.48
CA ASN A 3 16.33 3.00 -1.08
C ASN A 3 16.45 2.71 0.44
N PHE A 4 15.74 3.45 1.31
CA PHE A 4 15.73 3.14 2.74
C PHE A 4 14.99 1.82 3.02
N THR A 5 13.85 1.58 2.35
CA THR A 5 13.11 0.32 2.45
C THR A 5 13.96 -0.86 1.99
N GLU A 6 14.73 -0.70 0.91
CA GLU A 6 15.65 -1.73 0.42
C GLU A 6 16.76 -2.05 1.44
N LYS A 7 17.29 -1.03 2.13
CA LYS A 7 18.37 -1.20 3.13
C LYS A 7 17.92 -1.94 4.38
N VAL A 8 16.67 -1.76 4.82
CA VAL A 8 16.15 -2.46 6.01
C VAL A 8 15.77 -3.92 5.72
N LYS A 9 15.79 -4.34 4.45
CA LYS A 9 15.57 -5.72 4.00
C LYS A 9 14.32 -6.36 4.63
N PRO A 10 13.14 -5.73 4.49
CA PRO A 10 11.92 -6.31 5.03
C PRO A 10 11.61 -7.61 4.27
N PRO A 11 10.99 -8.61 4.92
CA PRO A 11 10.70 -9.88 4.27
C PRO A 11 9.81 -9.73 3.04
N ARG A 12 8.88 -8.77 3.07
CA ARG A 12 7.99 -8.29 1.99
C ARG A 12 7.51 -6.89 2.35
N SER A 13 7.25 -6.03 1.37
CA SER A 13 6.73 -4.68 1.63
C SER A 13 5.99 -4.11 0.44
N ILE A 14 5.05 -3.20 0.72
CA ILE A 14 4.54 -2.26 -0.29
C ILE A 14 5.26 -0.92 -0.13
N PHE A 15 5.48 -0.22 -1.24
CA PHE A 15 6.08 1.10 -1.26
C PHE A 15 5.10 2.12 -1.83
N LEU A 16 4.88 3.21 -1.09
CA LEU A 16 4.05 4.34 -1.48
C LEU A 16 4.94 5.58 -1.63
N LYS A 17 4.80 6.31 -2.74
CA LYS A 17 5.52 7.56 -2.97
C LYS A 17 4.80 8.75 -2.33
N TRP A 18 4.50 8.63 -1.04
CA TRP A 18 3.82 9.65 -0.23
C TRP A 18 4.79 10.35 0.73
N PRO A 19 4.41 11.51 1.31
CA PRO A 19 5.24 12.18 2.31
C PRO A 19 5.48 11.28 3.54
N PHE A 20 6.62 11.48 4.20
CA PHE A 20 6.99 10.70 5.38
C PHE A 20 5.93 10.81 6.49
N GLY A 21 5.64 9.71 7.18
CA GLY A 21 4.63 9.67 8.24
C GLY A 21 3.19 9.46 7.76
N HIS A 22 2.93 9.47 6.45
CA HIS A 22 1.59 9.30 5.90
C HIS A 22 1.34 7.91 5.31
N VAL A 23 1.88 6.84 5.92
CA VAL A 23 1.86 5.48 5.35
C VAL A 23 0.45 4.93 5.07
N LEU A 24 -0.57 5.38 5.82
CA LEU A 24 -1.96 4.96 5.64
C LEU A 24 -2.83 6.02 4.92
N GLY A 25 -2.25 7.12 4.46
CA GLY A 25 -2.99 8.14 3.74
C GLY A 25 -3.36 9.36 4.58
N GLU A 26 -4.44 10.01 4.18
CA GLU A 26 -4.99 11.19 4.82
C GLU A 26 -5.83 10.82 6.06
N PRO A 27 -5.83 11.67 7.10
CA PRO A 27 -6.70 11.48 8.25
C PRO A 27 -8.16 11.34 7.80
N PHE A 28 -8.87 10.37 8.40
CA PHE A 28 -10.29 10.09 8.16
C PHE A 28 -10.66 9.66 6.73
N ASN A 29 -9.70 9.51 5.82
CA ASN A 29 -9.97 8.93 4.50
C ASN A 29 -9.96 7.40 4.57
N VAL A 30 -11.07 6.83 5.05
CA VAL A 30 -11.22 5.38 5.27
C VAL A 30 -11.02 4.58 3.98
N ALA A 31 -11.51 5.09 2.85
CA ALA A 31 -11.37 4.45 1.55
C ALA A 31 -9.88 4.32 1.16
N GLN A 32 -9.10 5.38 1.34
CA GLN A 32 -7.66 5.37 1.09
C GLN A 32 -6.92 4.43 2.04
N GLN A 33 -7.24 4.44 3.32
CA GLN A 33 -6.64 3.55 4.31
C GLN A 33 -6.90 2.08 3.97
N ARG A 34 -8.14 1.75 3.58
CA ARG A 34 -8.52 0.42 3.10
C ARG A 34 -7.74 0.04 1.84
N ALA A 35 -7.57 0.96 0.89
CA ALA A 35 -6.77 0.71 -0.30
C ALA A 35 -5.35 0.25 0.05
N VAL A 36 -4.68 0.97 0.95
CA VAL A 36 -3.32 0.60 1.41
C VAL A 36 -3.31 -0.79 2.05
N LEU A 37 -4.26 -1.08 2.94
CA LEU A 37 -4.35 -2.39 3.61
C LEU A 37 -4.61 -3.52 2.63
N VAL A 38 -5.50 -3.33 1.65
CA VAL A 38 -5.78 -4.31 0.59
C VAL A 38 -4.50 -4.64 -0.18
N HIS A 39 -3.73 -3.63 -0.60
CA HIS A 39 -2.46 -3.84 -1.31
C HIS A 39 -1.41 -4.52 -0.41
N ALA A 40 -1.37 -4.18 0.87
CA ALA A 40 -0.48 -4.84 1.83
C ALA A 40 -0.83 -6.32 2.00
N PHE A 41 -2.13 -6.66 2.11
CA PHE A 41 -2.57 -8.05 2.21
C PHE A 41 -2.36 -8.82 0.90
N ARG A 42 -2.60 -8.21 -0.25
CA ARG A 42 -2.24 -8.83 -1.54
C ARG A 42 -0.75 -9.14 -1.61
N CYS A 43 0.12 -8.21 -1.24
CA CYS A 43 1.55 -8.48 -1.13
C CYS A 43 1.84 -9.61 -0.12
N LEU A 44 1.12 -9.67 1.00
CA LEU A 44 1.28 -10.77 1.96
C LEU A 44 0.94 -12.15 1.35
N TYR A 45 -0.13 -12.27 0.56
CA TYR A 45 -0.57 -13.56 0.02
C TYR A 45 0.03 -13.92 -1.34
N GLU A 46 0.34 -12.94 -2.18
CA GLU A 46 0.72 -13.15 -3.58
C GLU A 46 2.23 -13.07 -3.81
N SER A 47 2.99 -12.43 -2.91
CA SER A 47 4.43 -12.29 -3.09
C SER A 47 5.15 -13.64 -3.12
N ARG A 48 6.02 -13.81 -4.12
CA ARG A 48 6.70 -15.08 -4.40
C ARG A 48 8.18 -15.06 -4.05
N LEU A 49 8.74 -13.88 -3.88
CA LEU A 49 10.17 -13.69 -3.64
C LEU A 49 10.41 -13.09 -2.25
N PRO A 50 11.39 -13.61 -1.49
CA PRO A 50 11.87 -12.94 -0.29
C PRO A 50 12.39 -11.55 -0.63
N GLY A 51 12.04 -10.55 0.19
CA GLY A 51 12.47 -9.17 -0.01
C GLY A 51 11.71 -8.43 -1.09
N GLU A 52 10.61 -8.97 -1.61
CA GLU A 52 9.80 -8.30 -2.63
C GLU A 52 9.24 -6.97 -2.11
N ILE A 53 9.47 -5.90 -2.87
CA ILE A 53 8.94 -4.56 -2.59
C ILE A 53 8.06 -4.16 -3.77
N VAL A 54 6.75 -4.12 -3.55
CA VAL A 54 5.76 -3.76 -4.58
C VAL A 54 5.54 -2.24 -4.59
N ASP A 55 5.81 -1.58 -5.71
CA ASP A 55 5.45 -0.15 -5.88
C ASP A 55 3.94 -0.02 -6.11
N ILE A 56 3.28 0.73 -5.25
CA ILE A 56 1.86 1.05 -5.40
C ILE A 56 1.74 2.38 -6.17
N PRO A 57 0.97 2.44 -7.29
CA PRO A 57 0.97 3.59 -8.18
C PRO A 57 0.15 4.80 -7.68
N PHE A 58 -0.23 4.83 -6.39
CA PHE A 58 -1.04 5.91 -5.85
C PHE A 58 -0.24 7.21 -5.69
N ARG A 59 -0.80 8.32 -6.20
CA ARG A 59 -0.24 9.65 -6.00
C ARG A 59 -0.88 10.33 -4.81
N TRP A 60 -0.06 11.02 -4.01
CA TRP A 60 -0.54 11.75 -2.84
C TRP A 60 -1.60 12.78 -3.24
N ARG A 61 -2.81 12.70 -2.64
CA ARG A 61 -3.95 13.61 -2.87
C ARG A 61 -4.43 13.72 -4.32
N LYS A 62 -4.21 12.71 -5.15
CA LYS A 62 -4.51 12.74 -6.59
C LYS A 62 -5.26 11.50 -7.10
N GLU A 63 -5.77 10.68 -6.18
CA GLU A 63 -6.47 9.43 -6.49
C GLU A 63 -7.84 9.42 -5.84
N THR A 64 -8.77 8.68 -6.45
CA THR A 64 -10.09 8.37 -5.88
C THR A 64 -10.08 6.92 -5.40
N TYR A 65 -10.61 6.66 -4.20
CA TYR A 65 -10.51 5.36 -3.54
C TYR A 65 -11.87 4.68 -3.33
N ASP A 66 -12.94 5.19 -3.94
CA ASP A 66 -14.32 4.75 -3.65
C ASP A 66 -14.56 3.25 -3.85
N GLN A 67 -13.82 2.63 -4.79
CA GLN A 67 -13.83 1.19 -5.01
C GLN A 67 -13.35 0.35 -3.82
N TYR A 68 -12.71 0.97 -2.82
CA TYR A 68 -12.26 0.33 -1.58
C TYR A 68 -13.23 0.56 -0.40
N ASN A 69 -14.39 1.18 -0.64
CA ASN A 69 -15.44 1.31 0.37
C ASN A 69 -16.22 0.01 0.57
N ASP A 70 -16.42 -0.75 -0.49
CA ASP A 70 -17.02 -2.08 -0.45
C ASP A 70 -15.95 -3.16 -0.62
N LEU A 71 -15.63 -3.86 0.46
CA LEU A 71 -14.63 -4.92 0.45
C LEU A 71 -15.19 -6.25 -0.07
N SER A 72 -16.51 -6.41 -0.17
CA SER A 72 -17.12 -7.65 -0.67
C SER A 72 -16.78 -7.93 -2.13
N ALA A 73 -16.56 -6.86 -2.91
CA ALA A 73 -16.11 -6.93 -4.29
C ALA A 73 -14.60 -7.17 -4.43
N ILE A 74 -13.82 -7.09 -3.35
CA ILE A 74 -12.36 -7.19 -3.37
C ILE A 74 -11.95 -8.60 -3.00
N ARG A 75 -11.48 -9.36 -3.99
CA ARG A 75 -10.78 -10.62 -3.73
C ARG A 75 -9.35 -10.33 -3.30
N ILE A 76 -8.97 -10.91 -2.15
CA ILE A 76 -7.63 -10.91 -1.55
C ILE A 76 -7.20 -12.36 -1.45
#